data_AF-A0A7R8CN21-F1
#
_entry.id   AF-A0A7R8CN21-F1
#
_cell.length_a   1.000
_cell.length_b   1.000
_cell.length_c   1.000
_cell.angle_alpha   90.00
_cell.angle_beta   90.00
_cell.angle_gamma   90.00
#
_symmetry.space_group_name_H-M   'P 1'
#
loop_
_entity.id
_entity.type
_entity.pdbx_description
1 polymer ?
#
loop_
_entity_poly.entity_id
_entity_poly.type
_entity_poly.pdbx_seq_one_letter_code
_entity_poly.pdbx_strand_id
1 'polypeptide(L)'
;MAVEEFSGPPPKLLWHGTKCINLLSILNAGLVINPPYAERSGDTFGRGIYTADVYDKSFGYCDQNSGYLYMFLCKAALGKTFERDDWRVNYENSNDMFNSTKVLGFHEPLSRDELHLRNGVCIPTGKITEHVTKKYRCLNYNEFVIKEESRLSADYLVRIKVLD
;
A
#
# COMPACT_ATOMS: atom_id res chain seq x y z
N MET A 1 19.73 -0.43 9.52
CA MET A 1 20.06 0.41 8.36
C MET A 1 19.27 1.71 8.50
N ALA A 2 19.94 2.85 8.41
CA ALA A 2 19.27 4.14 8.46
C ALA A 2 18.43 4.28 7.18
N VAL A 3 17.15 4.57 7.32
CA VAL A 3 16.30 5.00 6.21
C VAL A 3 16.87 6.34 5.74
N GLU A 4 17.28 6.43 4.47
CA GLU A 4 17.68 7.70 3.88
C GLU A 4 16.57 8.74 4.12
N GLU A 5 16.95 9.97 4.47
CA GLU A 5 16.01 11.08 4.48
C GLU A 5 15.54 11.30 3.04
N PHE A 6 14.38 10.75 2.71
CA PHE A 6 13.80 10.89 1.39
C PHE A 6 13.53 12.37 1.11
N SER A 7 14.24 12.95 0.14
CA SER A 7 13.90 14.26 -0.41
C SER A 7 12.51 14.17 -1.06
N GLY A 8 11.47 14.66 -0.39
CA GLY A 8 10.09 14.51 -0.87
C GLY A 8 9.02 14.76 0.19
N PRO A 9 7.74 14.50 -0.14
CA PRO A 9 6.67 14.55 0.84
C PRO A 9 6.94 13.55 1.98
N PRO A 10 6.41 13.81 3.19
CA PRO A 10 6.62 12.91 4.31
C PRO A 10 6.16 11.47 4.00
N PRO A 11 6.87 10.44 4.49
CA PRO A 11 6.45 9.05 4.30
C PRO A 11 5.04 8.81 4.84
N LYS A 12 4.28 7.94 4.18
CA LYS A 12 2.95 7.52 4.62
C LYS A 12 3.00 6.14 5.27
N LEU A 13 2.25 5.94 6.34
CA LEU A 13 2.01 4.63 6.91
C LEU A 13 0.79 4.01 6.22
N LEU A 14 1.01 2.95 5.43
CA LEU A 14 0.00 2.33 4.57
C LEU A 14 -0.16 0.84 4.91
N TRP A 15 -1.34 0.30 4.66
CA TRP A 15 -1.64 -1.12 4.87
C TRP A 15 -1.06 -1.98 3.77
N HIS A 16 -0.54 -3.15 4.13
CA HIS A 16 -0.21 -4.24 3.22
C HIS A 16 -0.81 -5.54 3.74
N GLY A 17 -1.77 -6.09 3.01
CA GLY A 17 -2.36 -7.39 3.30
C GLY A 17 -1.60 -8.50 2.60
N THR A 18 -1.46 -9.64 3.27
CA THR A 18 -0.74 -10.79 2.72
C THR A 18 -1.28 -12.08 3.31
N LYS A 19 -1.01 -13.19 2.62
CA LYS A 19 -1.33 -14.51 3.15
C LYS A 19 -0.39 -14.89 4.30
N CYS A 20 -0.88 -15.66 5.27
CA CYS A 20 -0.14 -16.16 6.42
C CYS A 20 1.13 -16.90 6.01
N ILE A 21 1.10 -17.64 4.91
CA ILE A 21 2.25 -18.38 4.38
C ILE A 21 3.42 -17.46 3.96
N ASN A 22 3.13 -16.20 3.61
CA ASN A 22 4.14 -15.21 3.22
C ASN A 22 4.78 -14.48 4.41
N LEU A 23 4.29 -14.65 5.64
CA LEU A 23 4.77 -13.88 6.79
C LEU A 23 6.24 -14.11 7.09
N LEU A 24 6.68 -15.38 7.11
CA LEU A 24 8.07 -15.72 7.43
C LEU A 24 9.03 -15.18 6.36
N SER A 25 8.65 -15.22 5.09
CA SER A 25 9.49 -14.68 4.02
C SER A 25 9.60 -13.17 4.08
N ILE A 26 8.48 -12.46 4.37
CA ILE A 26 8.48 -11.00 4.54
C ILE A 26 9.27 -10.59 5.78
N LEU A 27 9.14 -11.30 6.91
CA LEU A 27 9.90 -10.98 8.13
C LEU A 27 11.41 -11.22 7.96
N ASN A 28 11.80 -12.20 7.14
CA ASN A 28 13.20 -12.52 6.90
C ASN A 28 13.86 -11.60 5.86
N ALA A 29 13.18 -11.34 4.74
CA ALA A 29 13.76 -10.66 3.58
C ALA A 29 13.22 -9.23 3.36
N GLY A 30 12.21 -8.81 4.13
CA GLY A 30 11.44 -7.61 3.84
C GLY A 30 10.40 -7.84 2.73
N LEU A 31 9.74 -6.75 2.32
CA LEU A 31 8.83 -6.76 1.18
C LEU A 31 9.65 -6.66 -0.11
N VAL A 32 9.64 -7.76 -0.87
CA VAL A 32 10.39 -7.92 -2.12
C VAL A 32 9.43 -7.82 -3.30
N ILE A 33 9.86 -7.20 -4.40
CA ILE A 33 9.10 -7.09 -5.65
C ILE A 33 9.25 -8.39 -6.44
N ASN A 34 8.12 -9.05 -6.69
CA ASN A 34 8.03 -10.28 -7.49
C ASN A 34 8.99 -11.40 -7.04
N PRO A 35 9.02 -11.77 -5.74
CA PRO A 35 9.81 -12.90 -5.29
C PRO A 35 9.28 -14.19 -5.92
N PRO A 36 10.15 -15.08 -6.42
CA PRO A 36 9.73 -16.31 -7.11
C PRO A 36 9.03 -17.32 -6.19
N TYR A 37 9.12 -17.13 -4.87
CA TYR A 37 8.65 -18.05 -3.83
C TYR A 37 7.36 -17.60 -3.11
N ALA A 38 6.80 -16.42 -3.44
CA ALA A 38 5.56 -15.96 -2.81
C ALA A 38 4.33 -16.27 -3.66
N GLU A 39 3.19 -16.51 -3.01
CA GLU A 39 1.89 -16.48 -3.70
C GLU A 39 1.49 -15.03 -3.99
N ARG A 40 1.15 -14.74 -5.24
CA ARG A 40 0.97 -13.37 -5.75
C ARG A 40 -0.47 -13.10 -6.19
N SER A 41 -0.91 -11.88 -5.95
CA SER A 41 -2.20 -11.37 -6.43
C SER A 41 -2.03 -10.48 -7.67
N GLY A 42 -1.31 -10.96 -8.69
CA GLY A 42 -1.12 -10.26 -9.98
C GLY A 42 -0.42 -8.89 -9.90
N ASP A 43 -0.05 -8.33 -11.06
CA ASP A 43 0.59 -7.00 -11.19
C ASP A 43 -0.30 -6.07 -12.03
N THR A 44 -1.57 -5.92 -11.62
CA THR A 44 -2.61 -5.21 -12.39
C THR A 44 -2.21 -3.78 -12.81
N PHE A 45 -1.38 -3.12 -12.01
CA PHE A 45 -0.96 -1.73 -12.19
C PHE A 45 0.56 -1.58 -12.35
N GLY A 46 1.22 -2.66 -12.79
CA GLY A 46 2.65 -2.72 -13.00
C GLY A 46 3.42 -3.33 -11.83
N ARG A 47 4.69 -3.63 -12.08
CA ARG A 47 5.58 -4.27 -11.10
C ARG A 47 5.84 -3.35 -9.90
N GLY A 48 5.56 -3.83 -8.69
CA GLY A 48 5.87 -3.12 -7.45
C GLY A 48 5.27 -3.77 -6.20
N ILE A 49 5.47 -3.13 -5.04
CA ILE A 49 4.84 -3.49 -3.78
C ILE A 49 3.54 -2.72 -3.65
N TYR A 50 2.45 -3.44 -3.41
CA TYR A 50 1.10 -2.91 -3.31
C TYR A 50 0.73 -2.60 -1.87
N THR A 51 0.25 -1.38 -1.62
CA THR A 51 -0.24 -0.94 -0.31
C THR A 51 -1.52 -0.11 -0.45
N ALA A 52 -2.23 0.14 0.64
CA ALA A 52 -3.46 0.95 0.62
C ALA A 52 -3.54 1.90 1.82
N ASP A 53 -4.23 3.03 1.64
CA ASP A 53 -4.56 3.97 2.72
C ASP A 53 -5.79 3.54 3.53
N VAL A 54 -6.54 2.55 3.04
CA VAL A 54 -7.72 1.98 3.71
C VAL A 54 -7.48 0.52 4.07
N TYR A 55 -7.83 0.16 5.31
CA TYR A 55 -7.73 -1.21 5.85
C TYR A 55 -8.43 -2.25 4.96
N ASP A 56 -9.71 -2.03 4.64
CA ASP A 56 -10.55 -2.99 3.89
C ASP A 56 -9.93 -3.43 2.56
N LYS A 57 -9.24 -2.51 1.88
CA LYS A 57 -8.58 -2.79 0.61
C LYS A 57 -7.48 -3.82 0.75
N SER A 58 -6.65 -3.67 1.79
CA SER A 58 -5.58 -4.61 2.08
C SER A 58 -6.10 -5.89 2.74
N PHE A 59 -7.15 -5.78 3.56
CA PHE A 59 -7.78 -6.93 4.23
C PHE A 59 -8.21 -8.02 3.23
N GLY A 60 -8.74 -7.63 2.07
CA GLY A 60 -9.15 -8.57 1.01
C GLY A 60 -8.03 -9.46 0.44
N TYR A 61 -6.75 -9.17 0.76
CA TYR A 61 -5.60 -9.98 0.35
C TYR A 61 -5.08 -10.92 1.45
N CYS A 62 -5.72 -10.94 2.62
CA CYS A 62 -5.34 -11.81 3.73
C CYS A 62 -6.12 -13.13 3.71
N ASP A 63 -5.54 -14.18 4.28
CA ASP A 63 -6.22 -15.47 4.51
C ASP A 63 -6.25 -15.80 6.01
N GLN A 64 -7.39 -16.34 6.46
CA GLN A 64 -7.58 -16.67 7.86
C GLN A 64 -6.80 -17.95 8.18
N ASN A 65 -5.97 -17.90 9.21
CA ASN A 65 -5.32 -19.07 9.78
C ASN A 65 -5.67 -19.16 11.27
N SER A 66 -6.37 -20.24 11.66
CA SER A 66 -6.68 -20.54 13.06
C SER A 66 -7.39 -19.39 13.80
N GLY A 67 -8.30 -18.67 13.14
CA GLY A 67 -9.03 -17.55 13.74
C GLY A 67 -8.29 -16.20 13.68
N TYR A 68 -7.12 -16.14 13.04
CA TYR A 68 -6.34 -14.91 12.93
C TYR A 68 -6.00 -14.56 11.48
N LEU A 69 -5.82 -13.25 11.27
CA LEU A 69 -5.33 -12.63 10.05
C LEU A 69 -4.13 -11.76 10.40
N TYR A 70 -3.27 -11.51 9.41
CA TYR A 70 -2.06 -10.73 9.61
C TYR A 70 -1.90 -9.70 8.51
N MET A 71 -1.57 -8.47 8.91
CA MET A 71 -1.34 -7.35 8.00
C MET A 71 -0.12 -6.57 8.44
N PHE A 72 0.57 -5.96 7.50
CA PHE A 72 1.65 -5.03 7.80
C PHE A 72 1.16 -3.59 7.70
N LEU A 73 1.68 -2.73 8.59
CA LEU A 73 1.71 -1.29 8.39
C LEU A 73 3.10 -0.92 7.91
N CYS A 74 3.14 -0.43 6.67
CA CYS A 74 4.35 -0.14 5.94
C CYS A 74 4.59 1.36 5.89
N LYS A 75 5.76 1.80 6.34
CA LYS A 75 6.22 3.17 6.11
C LYS A 75 6.74 3.27 4.68
N ALA A 76 5.98 3.94 3.83
CA ALA A 76 6.24 4.11 2.42
C ALA A 76 6.63 5.55 2.11
N ALA A 77 7.85 5.76 1.62
CA ALA A 77 8.25 7.00 1.01
C ALA A 77 7.68 7.04 -0.41
N LEU A 78 6.59 7.78 -0.64
CA LEU A 78 5.92 7.76 -1.95
C LEU A 78 6.68 8.58 -2.99
N GLY A 79 7.32 9.70 -2.61
CA GLY A 79 8.02 10.59 -3.53
C GLY A 79 7.10 11.17 -4.60
N LYS A 80 7.61 11.35 -5.82
CA LYS A 80 6.78 11.81 -6.94
C LYS A 80 5.85 10.68 -7.34
N THR A 81 4.55 10.89 -7.12
CA THR A 81 3.50 9.88 -7.34
C THR A 81 2.77 10.15 -8.64
N PHE A 82 2.60 9.13 -9.47
CA PHE A 82 1.75 9.18 -10.65
C PHE A 82 0.33 8.77 -10.28
N GLU A 83 -0.66 9.65 -10.49
CA GLU A 83 -2.06 9.33 -10.23
C GLU A 83 -2.76 8.80 -11.48
N ARG A 84 -3.52 7.72 -11.33
CA ARG A 84 -4.35 7.13 -12.40
C ARG A 84 -5.65 6.57 -11.86
N ASP A 85 -6.62 6.34 -12.73
CA ASP A 85 -7.96 5.89 -12.33
C ASP A 85 -8.61 4.88 -13.27
N ASP A 86 -7.85 4.34 -14.23
CA ASP A 86 -8.30 3.37 -15.21
C ASP A 86 -7.64 1.99 -15.04
N TRP A 87 -8.27 0.97 -15.63
CA TRP A 87 -7.80 -0.42 -15.69
C TRP A 87 -6.81 -0.70 -16.82
N ARG A 88 -6.27 0.32 -17.51
CA ARG A 88 -5.52 0.08 -18.75
C ARG A 88 -4.21 -0.69 -18.46
N VAL A 89 -4.18 -1.94 -18.90
CA VAL A 89 -3.14 -2.97 -18.61
C VAL A 89 -1.79 -2.67 -19.29
N ASN A 90 -1.78 -1.86 -20.36
CA ASN A 90 -0.58 -1.66 -21.20
C ASN A 90 0.16 -0.34 -20.92
N TYR A 91 0.48 -0.05 -19.67
CA TYR A 91 1.34 1.10 -19.34
C TYR A 91 2.64 0.64 -18.69
N GLU A 92 3.40 -0.20 -19.41
CA GLU A 92 4.82 -0.46 -19.11
C GLU A 92 5.71 0.77 -19.32
N ASN A 93 5.16 1.87 -19.84
CA ASN A 93 5.82 3.17 -19.80
C ASN A 93 5.69 3.75 -18.38
N SER A 94 6.47 3.18 -17.45
CA SER A 94 6.93 3.93 -16.30
C SER A 94 7.54 5.20 -16.87
N ASN A 95 6.86 6.34 -16.67
CA ASN A 95 7.62 7.57 -16.66
C ASN A 95 8.58 7.37 -15.48
N ASP A 96 9.86 7.08 -15.76
CA ASP A 96 10.92 6.94 -14.75
C ASP A 96 11.04 8.19 -13.86
N MET A 97 10.36 9.27 -14.27
CA MET A 97 10.08 10.45 -13.47
C MET A 97 9.30 10.20 -12.17
N PHE A 98 8.55 9.10 -12.02
CA PHE A 98 7.71 8.83 -10.83
C PHE A 98 8.17 7.62 -10.04
N ASN A 99 8.27 7.81 -8.73
CA ASN A 99 8.77 6.79 -7.81
C ASN A 99 7.65 5.83 -7.31
N SER A 100 6.39 6.22 -7.46
CA SER A 100 5.21 5.40 -7.10
C SER A 100 4.04 5.71 -8.02
N THR A 101 3.02 4.83 -7.98
CA THR A 101 1.73 5.03 -8.64
C THR A 101 0.63 5.02 -7.59
N LYS A 102 -0.26 6.02 -7.58
CA LYS A 102 -1.52 6.00 -6.83
C LYS A 102 -2.65 5.70 -7.80
N VAL A 103 -3.29 4.55 -7.63
CA VAL A 103 -4.50 4.18 -8.35
C VAL A 103 -5.69 4.65 -7.52
N LEU A 104 -6.48 5.55 -8.10
CA LEU A 104 -7.59 6.22 -7.43
C LEU A 104 -8.79 5.28 -7.29
N GLY A 105 -9.24 5.12 -6.05
CA GLY A 105 -10.49 4.43 -5.72
C GLY A 105 -11.71 5.36 -5.72
N PHE A 106 -12.89 4.76 -5.57
CA PHE A 106 -14.14 5.47 -5.31
C PHE A 106 -14.13 6.19 -3.96
N HIS A 107 -13.46 5.62 -2.96
CA HIS A 107 -13.38 6.17 -1.62
C HIS A 107 -11.93 6.38 -1.20
N GLU A 108 -11.68 7.47 -0.49
CA GLU A 108 -10.39 7.72 0.14
C GLU A 108 -10.55 8.45 1.48
N PRO A 109 -9.56 8.33 2.39
CA PRO A 109 -9.49 9.14 3.59
C PRO A 109 -9.32 10.62 3.26
N LEU A 110 -10.03 11.50 3.96
CA LEU A 110 -9.85 12.95 3.83
C LEU A 110 -8.45 13.40 4.27
N SER A 111 -7.69 14.03 3.37
CA SER A 111 -6.31 14.46 3.64
C SER A 111 -6.18 15.48 4.77
N ARG A 112 -7.21 16.28 5.04
CA ARG A 112 -7.19 17.29 6.13
C ARG A 112 -7.20 16.67 7.53
N ASP A 113 -7.60 15.40 7.63
CA ASP A 113 -7.74 14.66 8.87
C ASP A 113 -6.58 13.63 9.03
N GLU A 114 -5.50 13.81 8.27
CA GLU A 114 -4.26 13.03 8.37
C GLU A 114 -3.54 13.31 9.70
N LEU A 115 -3.11 12.26 10.38
CA LEU A 115 -2.32 12.36 11.59
C LEU A 115 -0.84 12.40 11.24
N HIS A 116 -0.14 13.45 11.67
CA HIS A 116 1.31 13.56 11.54
C HIS A 116 2.00 13.18 12.85
N LEU A 117 2.83 12.14 12.81
CA LEU A 117 3.64 11.72 13.93
C LEU A 117 4.86 12.65 14.12
N ARG A 118 5.44 12.67 15.33
CA ARG A 118 6.64 13.48 15.65
C ARG A 118 7.86 13.14 14.79
N ASN A 119 7.92 11.92 14.26
CA ASN A 119 8.96 11.45 13.36
C ASN A 119 8.70 11.81 11.88
N GLY A 120 7.69 12.65 11.61
CA GLY A 120 7.33 13.10 10.27
C GLY A 120 6.42 12.14 9.49
N VAL A 121 6.18 10.91 9.95
CA VAL A 121 5.32 9.96 9.24
C VAL A 121 3.87 10.43 9.26
N CYS A 122 3.22 10.39 8.10
CA CYS A 122 1.83 10.71 7.90
C CYS A 122 0.97 9.43 7.96
N ILE A 123 -0.13 9.46 8.70
CA ILE A 123 -1.08 8.36 8.80
C ILE A 123 -2.45 8.82 8.25
N PRO A 124 -3.02 8.14 7.24
CA PRO A 124 -4.30 8.50 6.66
C PRO A 124 -5.47 8.06 7.56
N THR A 125 -5.66 8.77 8.68
CA THR A 125 -6.72 8.51 9.68
C THR A 125 -8.04 9.21 9.35
N GLY A 126 -8.11 9.92 8.23
CA GLY A 126 -9.26 10.73 7.88
C GLY A 126 -10.52 9.92 7.64
N LYS A 127 -11.68 10.56 7.80
CA LYS A 127 -12.96 9.94 7.47
C LYS A 127 -12.94 9.53 6.00
N ILE A 128 -13.31 8.29 5.72
CA ILE A 128 -13.44 7.78 4.36
C ILE A 128 -14.62 8.48 3.68
N THR A 129 -14.37 9.09 2.52
CA THR A 129 -15.37 9.80 1.73
C THR A 129 -15.28 9.42 0.26
N GLU A 130 -16.40 9.55 -0.44
CA GLU A 130 -16.45 9.37 -1.88
C GLU A 130 -15.66 10.46 -2.62
N HIS A 131 -14.95 10.05 -3.66
CA HIS A 131 -14.27 10.93 -4.59
C HIS A 131 -15.33 11.64 -5.45
N VAL A 132 -15.68 12.88 -5.07
CA VAL A 132 -16.82 13.64 -5.64
C VAL A 132 -16.69 13.91 -7.16
N THR A 133 -15.50 13.72 -7.74
CA THR A 133 -15.17 14.24 -9.06
C THR A 133 -15.43 13.29 -10.24
N LYS A 134 -15.61 11.97 -10.04
CA LYS A 134 -15.81 11.03 -11.16
C LYS A 134 -16.88 9.96 -10.91
N LYS A 135 -17.69 9.72 -11.95
CA LYS A 135 -18.82 8.78 -11.97
C LYS A 135 -18.39 7.29 -11.95
N TYR A 136 -17.17 6.97 -12.37
CA TYR A 136 -16.67 5.61 -12.44
C TYR A 136 -15.19 5.53 -12.04
N ARG A 137 -14.83 4.54 -11.21
CA ARG A 137 -13.46 4.18 -10.84
C ARG A 137 -13.27 2.68 -10.97
N CYS A 138 -12.02 2.27 -11.14
CA CYS A 138 -11.63 0.87 -11.19
C CYS A 138 -11.64 0.21 -9.81
N LEU A 139 -11.28 0.94 -8.76
CA LEU A 139 -11.14 0.39 -7.41
C LEU A 139 -12.17 1.01 -6.45
N ASN A 140 -12.55 0.28 -5.41
CA ASN A 140 -13.36 0.84 -4.31
C ASN A 140 -12.56 1.79 -3.43
N TYR A 141 -11.27 1.53 -3.24
CA TYR A 141 -10.34 2.28 -2.40
C TYR A 141 -9.01 2.50 -3.13
N ASN A 142 -8.23 3.49 -2.72
CA ASN A 142 -6.93 3.75 -3.34
C ASN A 142 -5.96 2.58 -3.16
N GLU A 143 -5.06 2.43 -4.12
CA GLU A 143 -3.95 1.49 -4.06
C GLU A 143 -2.67 2.21 -4.48
N PHE A 144 -1.58 1.98 -3.75
CA PHE A 144 -0.27 2.57 -3.99
C PHE A 144 0.70 1.49 -4.42
N VAL A 145 1.34 1.68 -5.56
CA VAL A 145 2.36 0.77 -6.11
C VAL A 145 3.72 1.42 -5.94
N ILE A 146 4.54 0.85 -5.06
CA ILE A 146 5.91 1.30 -4.81
C ILE A 146 6.84 0.50 -5.72
N LYS A 147 7.63 1.20 -6.55
CA LYS A 147 8.44 0.58 -7.60
C LYS A 147 9.82 0.11 -7.15
N GLU A 148 10.23 0.47 -5.93
CA GLU A 148 11.55 0.18 -5.39
C GLU A 148 11.44 -0.21 -3.91
N GLU A 149 12.07 -1.33 -3.55
CA GLU A 149 12.00 -1.94 -2.21
C GLU A 149 12.59 -1.04 -1.11
N SER A 150 13.65 -0.29 -1.42
CA SER A 150 14.33 0.63 -0.48
C SER A 150 13.40 1.75 0.05
N ARG A 151 12.31 2.03 -0.66
CA ARG A 151 11.36 3.12 -0.37
C ARG A 151 10.22 2.69 0.55
N LEU A 152 10.26 1.44 1.03
CA LEU A 152 9.24 0.88 1.88
C LEU A 152 9.85 0.04 3.00
N SER A 153 9.32 0.20 4.22
CA SER A 153 9.69 -0.61 5.38
C SER A 153 8.43 -1.15 6.06
N ALA A 154 8.41 -2.44 6.38
CA ALA A 154 7.36 -3.04 7.20
C ALA A 154 7.63 -2.74 8.68
N ASP A 155 7.06 -1.64 9.18
CA ASP A 155 7.36 -1.12 10.53
C ASP A 155 6.55 -1.84 11.62
N TYR A 156 5.34 -2.32 11.30
CA TYR A 156 4.51 -3.05 12.25
C TYR A 156 3.85 -4.27 11.60
N LEU A 157 3.76 -5.35 12.36
CA LEU A 157 2.91 -6.50 12.06
C LEU A 157 1.68 -6.46 12.99
N VAL A 158 0.49 -6.44 12.39
CA VAL A 158 -0.79 -6.40 13.08
C VAL A 158 -1.42 -7.78 13.00
N ARG A 159 -1.62 -8.41 14.16
CA ARG A 159 -2.40 -9.66 14.29
C ARG A 159 -3.85 -9.30 14.63
N ILE A 160 -4.77 -9.74 13.78
CA ILE A 160 -6.20 -9.45 13.88
C ILE A 160 -6.92 -10.74 14.26
N LYS A 161 -7.72 -10.70 15.32
CA LYS A 161 -8.60 -11.81 15.70
C LYS A 161 -9.91 -11.69 14.93
N VAL A 162 -10.28 -12.73 14.20
CA VAL A 162 -11.61 -12.83 13.59
C VAL A 162 -12.58 -13.23 14.69
N LEU A 163 -13.65 -12.46 14.84
CA LEU A 163 -14.75 -12.79 15.75
C LEU A 163 -15.78 -13.60 14.96
N ASP A 164 -16.23 -14.70 15.56
CA ASP A 164 -17.34 -15.51 15.05
C ASP A 164 -18.68 -14.77 15.18
#